data_AF-A0A523YMQ9-F1
#
_entry.id   AF-A0A523YMQ9-F1
#
_cell.length_a   1.000
_cell.length_b   1.000
_cell.length_c   1.000
_cell.angle_alpha   90.00
_cell.angle_beta   90.00
_cell.angle_gamma   90.00
#
_symmetry.space_group_name_H-M   'P 1'
#
loop_
_entity.id
_entity.type
_entity.pdbx_description
1 polymer ?
#
loop_
_entity_poly.entity_id
_entity_poly.type
_entity_poly.pdbx_seq_one_letter_code
_entity_poly.pdbx_strand_id
1 'polypeptide(L)'
;MSSYRDWILLSKLPHLGPRTCRQLVEHLGSPEKVLSASSQVLSRIPGLKGKVVTSITHQIDKIEIDRDLKRIEELGIEVISFKDPRYPVNLKNIFDPPFLLYLRGFLKQEDSDALAIVGTRRATVYG
;
A
#
# COMPACT_ATOMS: atom_id res chain seq x y z
N MET A 1 5.99 -8.05 -15.61
CA MET A 1 4.87 -8.42 -14.73
C MET A 1 5.30 -8.61 -13.27
N SER A 2 6.21 -7.78 -12.72
CA SER A 2 6.71 -7.93 -11.33
C SER A 2 6.79 -6.61 -10.54
N SER A 3 6.07 -5.55 -10.96
CA SER A 3 6.31 -4.21 -10.38
C SER A 3 5.68 -3.99 -8.99
N TYR A 4 4.64 -4.76 -8.62
CA TYR A 4 3.85 -4.50 -7.41
C TYR A 4 3.76 -5.70 -6.46
N ARG A 5 4.41 -6.82 -6.80
CA ARG A 5 4.40 -8.02 -5.95
C ARG A 5 4.90 -7.70 -4.54
N ASP A 6 6.08 -7.13 -4.44
CA ASP A 6 6.74 -6.90 -3.16
C ASP A 6 6.05 -5.79 -2.35
N TRP A 7 5.43 -4.85 -3.05
CA TRP A 7 4.52 -3.88 -2.47
C TRP A 7 3.32 -4.55 -1.79
N ILE A 8 2.62 -5.44 -2.50
CA ILE A 8 1.46 -6.16 -1.97
C ILE A 8 1.89 -7.07 -0.81
N LEU A 9 3.00 -7.80 -0.98
CA LEU A 9 3.56 -8.70 0.03
C LEU A 9 3.86 -7.98 1.34
N LEU A 10 4.54 -6.84 1.25
CA LEU A 10 4.84 -6.00 2.40
C LEU A 10 3.57 -5.50 3.10
N SER A 11 2.54 -5.13 2.32
CA SER A 11 1.25 -4.68 2.87
C SER A 11 0.44 -5.79 3.58
N LYS A 12 0.72 -7.06 3.27
CA LYS A 12 0.05 -8.23 3.85
C LYS A 12 0.73 -8.77 5.09
N LEU A 13 1.96 -8.33 5.39
CA LEU A 13 2.67 -8.79 6.59
C LEU A 13 1.93 -8.35 7.86
N PRO A 14 1.72 -9.27 8.82
CA PRO A 14 0.98 -8.95 10.03
C PRO A 14 1.74 -7.93 10.87
N HIS A 15 0.99 -7.09 11.58
CA HIS A 15 1.50 -5.98 12.41
C HIS A 15 2.09 -4.80 11.62
N LEU A 16 2.09 -4.85 10.29
CA LEU A 16 2.48 -3.72 9.45
C LEU A 16 1.21 -2.99 8.97
N GLY A 17 1.00 -1.78 9.49
CA GLY A 17 0.00 -0.86 8.96
C GLY A 17 0.57 0.00 7.83
N PRO A 18 -0.28 0.74 7.08
CA PRO A 18 0.15 1.59 5.97
C PRO A 18 1.28 2.55 6.34
N ARG A 19 1.18 3.21 7.51
CA ARG A 19 2.21 4.12 8.01
C ARG A 19 3.57 3.43 8.21
N THR A 20 3.58 2.26 8.82
CA THR A 20 4.81 1.49 9.05
C THR A 20 5.41 1.05 7.72
N CYS A 21 4.59 0.57 6.77
CA CYS A 21 5.06 0.20 5.44
C CYS A 21 5.69 1.39 4.70
N ARG A 22 5.05 2.58 4.73
CA ARG A 22 5.61 3.81 4.15
C ARG A 22 6.95 4.16 4.77
N GLN A 23 7.03 4.20 6.11
CA GLN A 23 8.27 4.51 6.83
C GLN A 23 9.40 3.56 6.46
N LEU A 24 9.14 2.25 6.43
CA LEU A 24 10.14 1.25 6.04
C LEU A 24 10.66 1.47 4.63
N VAL A 25 9.76 1.72 3.67
CA VAL A 25 10.12 1.95 2.27
C VAL A 25 10.77 3.33 2.06
N GLU A 26 10.49 4.32 2.89
CA GLU A 26 11.19 5.61 2.88
C GLU A 26 12.62 5.47 3.43
N HIS A 27 12.79 4.72 4.54
CA HIS A 27 14.10 4.47 5.14
C HIS A 27 15.01 3.56 4.29
N LEU A 28 14.46 2.50 3.69
CA LEU A 28 15.25 1.51 2.94
C LEU A 28 15.18 1.71 1.42
N GLY A 29 14.27 2.56 0.93
CA GLY A 29 14.16 2.97 -0.46
C GLY A 29 13.10 2.22 -1.27
N SER A 30 12.94 0.91 -1.07
CA SER A 30 12.02 0.06 -1.85
C SER A 30 11.49 -1.13 -1.03
N PRO A 31 10.33 -1.72 -1.38
CA PRO A 31 9.80 -2.88 -0.64
C PRO A 31 10.70 -4.11 -0.73
N GLU A 32 11.39 -4.34 -1.86
CA GLU A 32 12.35 -5.42 -2.06
C GLU A 32 13.44 -5.37 -0.96
N LYS A 33 14.01 -4.17 -0.75
CA LYS A 33 15.03 -3.93 0.26
C LYS A 33 14.51 -4.09 1.68
N VAL A 34 13.24 -3.79 1.92
CA VAL A 34 12.60 -4.02 3.23
C VAL A 34 12.45 -5.51 3.49
N LEU A 35 11.94 -6.26 2.52
CA LEU A 35 11.69 -7.69 2.62
C LEU A 35 12.98 -8.51 2.73
N SER A 36 14.09 -8.03 2.15
CA SER A 36 15.41 -8.68 2.25
C SER A 36 16.27 -8.18 3.41
N ALA A 37 15.79 -7.23 4.23
CA ALA A 37 16.59 -6.65 5.31
C ALA A 37 16.77 -7.63 6.48
N SER A 38 17.97 -7.66 7.07
CA SER A 38 18.22 -8.45 8.27
C SER A 38 17.55 -7.82 9.50
N SER A 39 17.32 -8.63 10.53
CA SER A 39 16.78 -8.15 11.82
C SER A 39 17.61 -7.00 12.41
N GLN A 40 18.94 -7.06 12.26
CA GLN A 40 19.86 -6.03 12.73
C GLN A 40 19.65 -4.68 12.04
N VAL A 41 19.39 -4.68 10.72
CA VAL A 41 19.11 -3.45 9.96
C VAL A 41 17.75 -2.87 10.38
N LEU A 42 16.73 -3.73 10.47
CA LEU A 42 15.38 -3.32 10.81
C LEU A 42 15.29 -2.76 12.24
N SER A 43 15.97 -3.37 13.21
CA SER A 43 15.99 -2.92 14.61
C SER A 43 16.66 -1.56 14.81
N ARG A 44 17.45 -1.06 13.85
CA ARG A 44 18.04 0.29 13.92
C ARG A 44 17.06 1.38 13.47
N ILE A 45 15.93 1.02 12.86
CA ILE A 45 14.93 1.98 12.41
C ILE A 45 14.15 2.49 13.63
N PRO A 46 14.18 3.81 13.92
CA PRO A 46 13.50 4.37 15.09
C PRO A 46 12.00 4.08 15.08
N GLY A 47 11.45 3.67 16.23
CA GLY A 47 10.02 3.42 16.39
C GLY A 47 9.53 2.07 15.87
N LEU A 48 10.40 1.24 15.28
CA LEU A 48 10.02 -0.10 14.82
C LEU A 48 9.90 -1.08 15.99
N LYS A 49 8.73 -1.71 16.12
CA LYS A 49 8.46 -2.69 17.19
C LYS A 49 9.03 -4.06 16.81
N GLY A 50 9.49 -4.82 17.81
CA GLY A 50 10.04 -6.18 17.58
C GLY A 50 9.12 -7.12 16.80
N LYS A 51 7.80 -7.04 17.03
CA LYS A 51 6.81 -7.83 16.26
C LYS A 51 6.86 -7.57 14.75
N VAL A 52 7.14 -6.33 14.33
CA VAL A 52 7.27 -5.98 12.90
C VAL A 52 8.53 -6.60 12.32
N VAL A 53 9.65 -6.53 13.05
CA VAL A 53 10.92 -7.17 12.65
C VAL A 53 10.73 -8.67 12.46
N THR A 54 10.05 -9.33 13.41
CA THR A 54 9.74 -10.76 13.32
C THR A 54 8.84 -11.09 12.13
N SER A 55 7.81 -10.28 11.86
CA SER A 55 6.96 -10.46 10.67
C SER A 55 7.77 -10.44 9.38
N ILE A 56 8.59 -9.41 9.18
CA ILE A 56 9.41 -9.25 7.97
C ILE A 56 10.39 -10.42 7.84
N THR A 57 11.02 -10.85 8.93
CA THR A 57 12.10 -11.86 8.85
C THR A 57 11.63 -13.32 8.82
N HIS A 58 10.42 -13.63 9.30
CA HIS A 58 9.98 -15.02 9.51
C HIS A 58 8.61 -15.37 8.90
N GLN A 59 7.87 -14.38 8.36
CA GLN A 59 6.49 -14.60 7.92
C GLN A 59 6.26 -14.34 6.43
N ILE A 60 7.28 -13.90 5.68
CA ILE A 60 7.16 -13.66 4.24
C ILE A 60 6.70 -14.91 3.50
N ASP A 61 7.35 -16.06 3.75
CA ASP A 61 7.05 -17.32 3.07
C ASP A 61 5.69 -17.91 3.43
N LYS A 62 5.03 -17.37 4.47
CA LYS A 62 3.69 -17.79 4.89
C LYS A 62 2.58 -17.05 4.16
N ILE A 63 2.91 -16.01 3.39
CA ILE A 63 1.94 -15.21 2.65
C ILE A 63 1.82 -15.76 1.23
N GLU A 64 0.63 -16.26 0.91
CA GLU A 64 0.32 -16.71 -0.43
C GLU A 64 -0.12 -15.53 -1.30
N ILE A 65 0.81 -15.00 -2.09
CA ILE A 65 0.59 -13.82 -2.92
C ILE A 65 0.08 -14.14 -4.33
N ASP A 66 0.36 -15.33 -4.85
CA ASP A 66 0.06 -15.68 -6.24
C ASP A 66 -1.45 -15.67 -6.53
N ARG A 67 -2.27 -16.05 -5.53
CA ARG A 67 -3.73 -15.95 -5.62
C ARG A 67 -4.20 -14.50 -5.76
N ASP A 68 -3.59 -13.56 -5.02
CA ASP A 68 -3.93 -12.14 -5.13
C ASP A 68 -3.52 -11.58 -6.49
N LEU A 69 -2.30 -11.88 -6.95
CA LEU A 69 -1.79 -11.40 -8.24
C LEU A 69 -2.67 -11.89 -9.39
N LYS A 70 -3.03 -13.18 -9.38
CA LYS A 70 -3.94 -13.76 -10.37
C LYS A 70 -5.31 -13.07 -10.34
N ARG A 71 -5.84 -12.81 -9.14
CA ARG A 71 -7.14 -12.14 -8.99
C ARG A 71 -7.11 -10.69 -9.50
N ILE A 72 -6.03 -9.97 -9.24
CA ILE A 72 -5.81 -8.60 -9.72
C ILE A 72 -5.80 -8.57 -11.25
N GLU A 73 -5.07 -9.51 -11.87
CA GLU A 73 -4.99 -9.65 -13.33
C GLU A 73 -6.36 -10.02 -13.93
N GLU A 74 -7.04 -11.04 -13.42
CA GLU A 74 -8.37 -11.47 -13.87
C GLU A 74 -9.41 -10.34 -13.82
N LEU A 75 -9.29 -9.44 -12.85
CA LEU A 75 -10.21 -8.35 -12.61
C LEU A 75 -9.83 -7.04 -13.33
N GLY A 76 -8.73 -7.04 -14.08
CA GLY A 76 -8.21 -5.85 -14.75
C GLY A 76 -7.91 -4.71 -13.78
N ILE A 77 -7.35 -5.03 -12.61
CA ILE A 77 -7.02 -4.05 -11.56
C ILE A 77 -5.57 -3.60 -11.75
N GLU A 78 -5.37 -2.28 -11.77
CA GLU A 78 -4.04 -1.68 -11.63
C GLU A 78 -3.72 -1.44 -10.15
N VAL A 79 -2.46 -1.64 -9.77
CA VAL A 79 -1.97 -1.33 -8.43
C VAL A 79 -1.08 -0.10 -8.53
N ILE A 80 -1.37 0.92 -7.73
CA ILE A 80 -0.62 2.18 -7.70
C ILE A 80 -0.03 2.34 -6.30
N SER A 81 1.29 2.45 -6.19
CA SER A 81 1.97 2.64 -4.91
C SER A 81 2.08 4.12 -4.53
N PHE A 82 2.25 4.42 -3.25
CA PHE A 82 2.41 5.80 -2.77
C PHE A 82 3.62 6.56 -3.39
N LYS A 83 4.55 5.83 -4.02
CA LYS A 83 5.69 6.37 -4.78
C LYS A 83 5.46 6.42 -6.30
N ASP A 84 4.40 5.81 -6.81
CA ASP A 84 4.06 5.85 -8.24
C ASP A 84 3.71 7.29 -8.65
N PRO A 85 4.24 7.81 -9.78
CA PRO A 85 3.92 9.16 -10.26
C PRO A 85 2.43 9.39 -10.53
N ARG A 86 1.65 8.33 -10.78
CA ARG A 86 0.20 8.40 -11.01
C ARG A 86 -0.62 8.48 -9.73
N TYR A 87 0.02 8.37 -8.56
CA TYR A 87 -0.69 8.45 -7.29
C TYR A 87 -1.32 9.84 -7.10
N PRO A 88 -2.64 9.96 -6.79
CA PRO A 88 -3.31 11.25 -6.70
C PRO A 88 -2.68 12.18 -5.65
N VAL A 89 -2.29 13.38 -6.07
CA VAL A 89 -1.59 14.35 -5.21
C VAL A 89 -2.41 14.74 -3.98
N ASN A 90 -3.71 14.99 -4.15
CA ASN A 90 -4.60 15.33 -3.04
C ASN A 90 -4.68 14.21 -2.00
N LEU A 91 -4.72 12.96 -2.46
CA LEU A 91 -4.73 11.80 -1.57
C LEU A 91 -3.38 11.59 -0.89
N LYS A 92 -2.27 11.92 -1.57
CA LYS A 92 -0.91 11.81 -1.01
C LYS A 92 -0.67 12.78 0.16
N ASN A 93 -1.36 13.92 0.15
CA ASN A 93 -1.17 15.00 1.11
C ASN A 93 -2.02 14.88 2.39
N ILE A 94 -2.87 13.86 2.52
CA ILE A 94 -3.62 13.63 3.75
C ILE A 94 -2.71 13.13 4.88
N PHE A 95 -3.22 13.08 6.11
CA PHE A 95 -2.44 12.64 7.28
C PHE A 95 -1.94 11.18 7.19
N ASP A 96 -2.76 10.26 6.67
CA ASP A 96 -2.42 8.85 6.51
C ASP A 96 -2.75 8.33 5.10
N PRO A 97 -1.95 8.69 4.08
CA PRO A 97 -2.23 8.32 2.69
C PRO A 97 -2.12 6.80 2.51
N PRO A 98 -3.06 6.13 1.82
CA PRO A 98 -2.98 4.69 1.60
C PRO A 98 -1.64 4.25 1.00
N PHE A 99 -1.09 3.13 1.49
CA PHE A 99 0.18 2.59 1.01
C PHE A 99 0.10 2.12 -0.45
N LEU A 100 -1.04 1.52 -0.82
CA LEU A 100 -1.39 1.07 -2.17
C LEU A 100 -2.82 1.47 -2.50
N LEU A 101 -3.07 1.73 -3.78
CA LEU A 101 -4.40 1.86 -4.36
C LEU A 101 -4.61 0.70 -5.33
N TYR A 102 -5.77 0.05 -5.24
CA TYR A 102 -6.24 -0.93 -6.21
C TYR A 102 -7.28 -0.24 -7.08
N LEU A 103 -6.89 0.08 -8.30
CA LEU A 103 -7.68 0.85 -9.26
C LEU A 103 -8.31 -0.09 -10.28
N ARG A 104 -9.62 0.01 -10.48
CA ARG A 104 -10.28 -0.54 -11.66
C ARG A 104 -10.74 0.62 -12.54
N GLY A 105 -10.28 0.67 -13.78
CA GLY A 105 -10.40 1.85 -14.65
C GLY A 105 -9.09 2.62 -14.72
N PHE A 106 -9.15 3.93 -14.97
CA PHE A 106 -7.96 4.77 -15.13
C PHE A 106 -8.16 6.13 -14.45
N LEU A 107 -7.06 6.68 -13.93
CA LEU A 107 -7.00 8.05 -13.41
C LEU A 107 -6.67 9.00 -14.55
N LYS A 108 -7.40 10.10 -14.63
CA LYS A 108 -7.16 11.19 -15.57
C LYS A 108 -6.52 12.37 -14.87
N GLN A 109 -5.97 13.30 -15.64
CA GLN A 109 -5.36 14.50 -15.08
C GLN A 109 -6.41 15.39 -14.42
N GLU A 110 -7.62 15.47 -14.99
CA GLU A 110 -8.73 16.27 -14.47
C GLU A 110 -9.25 15.77 -13.11
N ASP A 111 -8.93 14.53 -12.73
CA ASP A 111 -9.30 13.97 -11.42
C ASP A 111 -8.56 14.69 -10.27
N SER A 112 -7.53 15.50 -10.55
CA SER A 112 -6.91 16.38 -9.54
C SER A 112 -7.88 17.43 -9.00
N ASP A 113 -8.92 17.77 -9.76
CA ASP A 113 -9.92 18.79 -9.42
C ASP A 113 -11.27 18.18 -8.99
N ALA A 114 -11.27 16.90 -8.62
CA ALA A 114 -12.48 16.19 -8.24
C ALA A 114 -13.12 16.73 -6.94
N LEU A 115 -14.46 16.86 -6.95
CA LEU A 115 -15.25 17.22 -5.77
C LEU A 115 -15.95 15.98 -5.20
N ALA A 116 -15.76 15.71 -3.91
CA ALA A 116 -16.48 14.65 -3.22
C ALA A 116 -17.90 15.13 -2.85
N ILE A 117 -18.93 14.39 -3.29
CA ILE A 117 -20.32 14.56 -2.86
C ILE A 117 -20.68 13.34 -1.99
N VAL A 118 -21.02 13.59 -0.73
CA VAL A 118 -21.40 12.56 0.24
C VAL A 118 -22.75 12.90 0.87
N GLY A 119 -23.51 11.88 1.28
CA GLY A 119 -24.86 12.05 1.84
C GLY A 119 -25.32 10.83 2.64
N THR A 120 -26.57 10.85 3.12
CA THR A 120 -27.16 9.72 3.83
C THR A 120 -27.33 8.49 2.92
N ARG A 121 -27.13 7.29 3.47
CA ARG A 121 -27.42 6.03 2.76
C ARG A 121 -28.91 5.84 2.46
N ARG A 122 -29.78 6.57 3.17
CA ARG A 122 -31.24 6.61 2.97
C ARG A 122 -31.65 8.06 2.70
N ALA A 123 -31.30 8.56 1.53
CA ALA A 123 -31.69 9.89 1.10
C ALA A 123 -33.21 9.99 0.91
N THR A 124 -33.75 11.15 1.24
CA THR A 124 -35.11 11.50 0.81
C THR A 124 -35.07 12.02 -0.62
N VAL A 125 -36.23 12.22 -1.25
CA VAL A 125 -36.31 12.85 -2.57
C VAL A 125 -35.77 14.30 -2.54
N TYR A 126 -35.82 14.96 -1.39
CA TYR A 126 -35.29 16.32 -1.20
C TYR A 126 -33.78 16.34 -0.92
N GLY A 127 -33.16 15.20 -0.61
CA GLY A 127 -31.82 15.10 -0.03
C GLY A 127 -31.87 14.51 1.37
#